data_AF-A0A1V8SMA7-F1
#
_entry.id   AF-A0A1V8SMA7-F1
#
_cell.length_a   1.000
_cell.length_b   1.000
_cell.length_c   1.000
_cell.angle_alpha   90.00
_cell.angle_beta   90.00
_cell.angle_gamma   90.00
#
_symmetry.space_group_name_H-M   'P 1'
#
loop_
_entity.id
_entity.type
_entity.pdbx_description
1 polymer ?
#
loop_
_entity_poly.entity_id
_entity_poly.type
_entity_poly.pdbx_seq_one_letter_code
_entity_poly.pdbx_strand_id
1 'polypeptide(L)'
;MTMGSITLTQGDGRIIDIQGDGQTANLKRMIVEGLAIPDGQQKTLPTLLLYDATGLQIFEEITYLEEYYLTGQEIEVLERNADEIATNIEQNSVLLELGSG
;
A
#
# COMPACT_ATOMS: atom_id res chain seq x y z
N MET A 1 -21.84 22.71 10.78
CA MET A 1 -20.66 23.26 11.49
C MET A 1 -19.49 23.15 10.53
N THR A 2 -19.16 24.26 9.86
CA THR A 2 -17.93 24.49 9.09
C THR A 2 -16.72 24.43 10.07
N MET A 3 -15.47 24.07 9.78
CA MET A 3 -14.60 24.12 8.61
C MET A 3 -13.47 23.08 8.78
N GLY A 4 -12.84 22.70 7.67
CA GLY A 4 -11.51 22.08 7.65
C GLY A 4 -11.02 21.92 6.22
N SER A 5 -10.64 23.03 5.57
CA SER A 5 -10.08 23.05 4.22
C SER A 5 -8.69 22.43 4.19
N ILE A 6 -8.39 21.65 3.14
CA ILE A 6 -7.03 21.56 2.60
C ILE A 6 -7.13 21.67 1.08
N THR A 7 -6.56 22.75 0.55
CA THR A 7 -6.27 22.93 -0.87
C THR A 7 -4.91 22.32 -1.13
N LEU A 8 -4.85 21.28 -1.96
CA LEU A 8 -3.63 20.87 -2.65
C LEU A 8 -3.93 20.95 -4.14
N THR A 9 -3.48 22.01 -4.79
CA THR A 9 -3.40 22.07 -6.24
C THR A 9 -1.96 21.76 -6.61
N GLN A 10 -1.70 20.60 -7.24
CA GLN A 10 -1.08 20.55 -8.57
C GLN A 10 -1.17 19.12 -9.15
N GLY A 11 -2.03 18.98 -10.16
CA GLY A 11 -2.37 17.74 -10.88
C GLY A 11 -3.89 17.58 -10.92
N ASP A 12 -4.51 17.54 -12.11
CA ASP A 12 -5.96 17.36 -12.34
C ASP A 12 -6.51 15.98 -11.86
N GLY A 13 -5.75 15.25 -11.06
CA GLY A 13 -6.09 13.92 -10.56
C GLY A 13 -7.13 13.99 -9.44
N ARG A 14 -8.33 13.46 -9.70
CA ARG A 14 -9.34 13.23 -8.67
C ARG A 14 -9.00 11.97 -7.87
N ILE A 15 -8.75 12.10 -6.57
CA ILE A 15 -8.58 10.96 -5.65
C ILE A 15 -9.97 10.41 -5.29
N ILE A 16 -10.17 9.10 -5.44
CA ILE A 16 -11.39 8.39 -5.04
C ILE A 16 -10.99 7.28 -4.06
N ASP A 17 -11.49 7.38 -2.83
CA ASP A 17 -11.35 6.30 -1.85
C ASP A 17 -12.36 5.18 -2.17
N ILE A 18 -11.86 3.95 -2.30
CA ILE A 18 -12.62 2.75 -2.68
C ILE A 18 -12.58 1.66 -1.60
N GLN A 19 -12.07 1.96 -0.40
CA GLN A 19 -11.99 0.97 0.67
C GLN A 19 -13.40 0.53 1.12
N GLY A 20 -13.62 -0.78 1.23
CA GLY A 20 -14.87 -1.37 1.74
C GLY A 20 -14.73 -1.87 3.18
N ASP A 21 -15.81 -1.77 3.96
CA ASP A 21 -15.90 -2.07 5.41
C ASP A 21 -15.59 -3.54 5.83
N GLY A 22 -15.26 -4.42 4.87
CA GLY A 22 -15.15 -5.87 5.10
C GLY A 22 -13.83 -6.36 5.73
N GLN A 23 -12.78 -5.54 5.78
CA GLN A 23 -11.43 -5.96 6.19
C GLN A 23 -11.31 -6.15 7.72
N THR A 24 -11.91 -5.27 8.52
CA THR A 24 -11.70 -5.23 9.98
C THR A 24 -12.31 -6.42 10.72
N ALA A 25 -13.47 -6.92 10.28
CA ALA A 25 -14.11 -8.09 10.88
C ALA A 25 -13.31 -9.39 10.67
N ASN A 26 -12.45 -9.44 9.64
CA ASN A 26 -11.62 -10.60 9.34
C ASN A 26 -10.37 -10.67 10.23
N LEU A 27 -9.76 -9.52 10.54
CA LEU A 27 -8.47 -9.45 11.23
C LEU A 27 -8.50 -10.05 12.64
N LYS A 28 -9.51 -9.72 13.45
CA LYS A 28 -9.65 -10.27 14.82
C LYS A 28 -9.71 -11.80 14.82
N ARG A 29 -10.48 -12.38 13.89
CA ARG A 29 -10.62 -13.83 13.76
C ARG A 29 -9.28 -14.46 13.38
N MET A 30 -8.59 -13.91 12.38
CA MET A 30 -7.29 -14.42 11.94
C MET A 30 -6.24 -14.43 13.06
N ILE A 31 -6.25 -13.40 13.93
CA ILE A 31 -5.35 -13.36 15.11
C ILE A 31 -5.69 -14.48 16.08
N VAL A 32 -6.97 -14.65 16.44
CA VAL A 32 -7.39 -15.68 17.40
C VAL A 32 -7.04 -17.07 16.87
N GLU A 33 -7.36 -17.35 15.60
CA GLU A 33 -7.07 -18.64 14.96
C GLU A 33 -5.56 -18.92 14.89
N GLY A 34 -4.74 -17.92 14.52
CA GLY A 34 -3.28 -18.06 14.43
C GLY A 34 -2.59 -18.25 15.78
N LEU A 35 -3.20 -17.76 16.87
CA LEU A 35 -2.67 -17.93 18.24
C LEU A 35 -3.20 -19.19 18.94
N ALA A 36 -4.41 -19.64 18.62
CA ALA A 36 -5.10 -20.78 19.25
C ALA A 36 -4.78 -22.15 18.60
N ILE A 37 -3.64 -22.26 17.92
CA ILE A 37 -3.17 -23.52 17.32
C ILE A 37 -2.69 -24.55 18.37
N PRO A 38 -2.73 -25.86 18.06
CA PRO A 38 -2.29 -26.91 18.98
C PRO A 38 -0.82 -26.81 19.41
N ASP A 39 -0.51 -27.34 20.59
CA ASP A 39 0.86 -27.42 21.10
C ASP A 39 1.79 -28.18 20.14
N GLY A 40 2.98 -27.63 19.91
CA GLY A 40 3.96 -28.16 18.96
C GLY A 40 3.81 -27.64 17.52
N GLN A 41 2.80 -26.81 17.21
CA GLN A 41 2.71 -26.08 15.93
C GLN A 41 3.18 -24.62 16.05
N GLN A 42 3.52 -24.00 14.91
CA GLN A 42 4.01 -22.61 14.86
C GLN A 42 2.85 -21.61 14.80
N LYS A 43 2.83 -20.67 15.75
CA LYS A 43 1.83 -19.59 15.80
C LYS A 43 2.04 -18.62 14.64
N THR A 44 0.95 -18.04 14.15
CA THR A 44 0.98 -17.07 13.04
C THR A 44 0.22 -15.80 13.40
N LEU A 45 0.59 -14.70 12.75
CA LEU A 45 -0.12 -13.42 12.80
C LEU A 45 -0.27 -12.88 11.38
N PRO A 46 -1.38 -12.17 11.08
CA PRO A 46 -1.57 -11.54 9.77
C PRO A 46 -0.55 -10.44 9.53
N THR A 47 0.08 -10.41 8.35
CA THR A 47 1.06 -9.38 7.96
C THR A 47 0.47 -7.97 8.02
N LEU A 48 -0.85 -7.81 7.84
CA LEU A 48 -1.54 -6.52 7.95
C LEU A 48 -1.27 -5.79 9.28
N LEU A 49 -0.95 -6.52 10.35
CA LEU A 49 -0.58 -5.92 11.64
C LEU A 49 0.75 -5.14 11.61
N LEU A 50 1.59 -5.35 10.59
CA LEU A 50 2.85 -4.64 10.41
C LEU A 50 2.71 -3.27 9.75
N TYR A 51 1.53 -2.92 9.23
CA TYR A 51 1.33 -1.73 8.40
C TYR A 51 0.37 -0.72 9.05
N ASP A 52 0.51 -0.51 10.36
CA ASP A 52 -0.02 0.70 10.99
C ASP A 52 0.83 1.93 10.59
N ALA A 53 0.48 3.12 11.08
CA ALA A 53 1.23 4.33 10.76
C ALA A 53 2.72 4.24 11.08
N THR A 54 3.11 3.55 12.16
CA THR A 54 4.51 3.40 12.55
C THR A 54 5.21 2.37 11.67
N GLY A 55 4.54 1.24 11.44
CA GLY A 55 5.06 0.16 10.61
C GLY A 55 5.24 0.57 9.15
N LEU A 56 4.36 1.44 8.63
CA LEU A 56 4.53 2.04 7.30
C LEU A 56 5.77 2.93 7.21
N GLN A 57 6.04 3.77 8.23
CA GLN A 57 7.26 4.58 8.27
C GLN A 57 8.53 3.71 8.31
N ILE A 58 8.52 2.64 9.10
CA ILE A 58 9.63 1.67 9.14
C ILE A 58 9.80 0.99 7.79
N PHE A 59 8.69 0.60 7.13
CA PHE A 59 8.74 0.00 5.81
C PHE A 59 9.32 0.97 4.77
N GLU A 60 8.92 2.25 4.80
CA GLU A 60 9.48 3.30 3.96
C GLU A 60 10.99 3.45 4.18
N GLU A 61 11.47 3.43 5.42
CA GLU A 61 12.92 3.43 5.70
C GLU A 61 13.62 2.18 5.12
N ILE A 62 12.98 1.01 5.20
CA ILE A 62 13.50 -0.24 4.65
C ILE A 62 13.66 -0.16 3.12
N THR A 63 12.75 0.50 2.39
CA THR A 63 12.81 0.55 0.92
C THR A 63 14.03 1.31 0.38
N TYR A 64 14.69 2.12 1.22
CA TYR A 64 15.92 2.83 0.88
C TYR A 64 17.22 2.11 1.28
N LEU A 65 17.13 0.94 1.93
CA LEU A 65 18.31 0.15 2.29
C LEU A 65 18.89 -0.53 1.05
N GLU A 66 20.22 -0.58 0.95
CA GLU A 66 20.93 -1.25 -0.18
C GLU A 66 20.59 -2.74 -0.24
N GLU A 67 20.40 -3.38 0.92
CA GLU A 67 20.01 -4.78 1.02
C GLU A 67 18.58 -5.05 0.52
N TYR A 68 17.71 -4.04 0.54
CA TYR A 68 16.33 -4.12 0.05
C TYR A 68 16.23 -3.57 -1.37
N TYR A 69 16.91 -4.22 -2.30
CA TYR A 69 17.05 -3.74 -3.69
C TYR A 69 15.73 -3.58 -4.48
N LEU A 70 14.63 -4.16 -4.01
CA LEU A 70 13.38 -4.31 -4.78
C LEU A 70 12.82 -2.96 -5.23
N THR A 71 12.70 -2.00 -4.30
CA THR A 71 12.15 -0.67 -4.62
C THR A 71 13.08 0.09 -5.58
N GLY A 72 14.40 0.03 -5.37
CA GLY A 72 15.36 0.66 -6.27
C GLY A 72 15.31 0.10 -7.70
N GLN A 73 15.20 -1.22 -7.85
CA GLN A 73 15.08 -1.86 -9.16
C GLN A 73 13.74 -1.56 -9.84
N GLU A 74 12.65 -1.51 -9.09
CA GLU A 74 11.35 -1.10 -9.64
C GLU A 74 11.39 0.33 -10.17
N ILE A 75 11.93 1.27 -9.40
CA ILE A 75 12.13 2.66 -9.83
C ILE A 75 12.97 2.71 -11.10
N GLU A 76 14.12 2.04 -11.15
CA GLU A 76 15.00 2.03 -12.34
C GLU A 76 14.27 1.53 -13.59
N VAL A 77 13.49 0.45 -13.46
CA VAL A 77 12.71 -0.10 -14.57
C VAL A 77 11.59 0.85 -14.99
N LEU A 78 10.88 1.46 -14.05
CA LEU A 78 9.80 2.40 -14.34
C LEU A 78 10.34 3.67 -15.02
N GLU A 79 11.42 4.27 -14.50
CA GLU A 79 12.06 5.44 -15.09
C GLU A 79 12.53 5.17 -16.52
N ARG A 80 13.15 4.01 -16.76
CA ARG A 80 13.65 3.64 -18.08
C ARG A 80 12.54 3.47 -19.12
N ASN A 81 11.35 3.03 -18.72
CA ASN A 81 10.27 2.66 -19.63
C ASN A 81 9.05 3.59 -19.56
N ALA A 82 9.09 4.66 -18.74
CA ALA A 82 7.94 5.52 -18.45
C ALA A 82 7.29 6.09 -19.73
N ASP A 83 8.10 6.59 -20.67
CA ASP A 83 7.59 7.17 -21.93
C ASP A 83 6.92 6.13 -22.83
N GLU A 84 7.47 4.92 -22.89
CA GLU A 84 6.89 3.81 -23.67
C GLU A 84 5.57 3.37 -23.05
N ILE A 85 5.52 3.21 -21.73
CA ILE A 85 4.30 2.88 -21.00
C ILE A 85 3.23 3.96 -21.25
N ALA A 86 3.59 5.24 -21.09
CA ALA A 86 2.69 6.36 -21.29
C ALA A 86 2.14 6.45 -22.72
N THR A 87 2.95 6.12 -23.74
CA THR A 87 2.51 6.12 -25.14
C THR A 87 1.42 5.08 -25.42
N ASN A 88 1.36 4.01 -24.63
CA ASN A 88 0.34 2.96 -24.75
C ASN A 88 -0.96 3.28 -23.99
N ILE A 89 -1.04 4.39 -23.25
CA ILE A 89 -2.21 4.79 -22.49
C ILE A 89 -3.10 5.70 -23.34
N GLU A 90 -4.33 5.28 -23.61
CA GLU A 90 -5.29 6.08 -24.36
C GLU A 90 -5.68 7.36 -23.61
N GLN A 91 -5.99 8.42 -24.36
CA GLN A 91 -6.47 9.66 -23.78
C GLN A 91 -7.79 9.44 -23.02
N ASN A 92 -7.90 10.06 -21.83
CA ASN A 92 -9.01 9.88 -20.88
C ASN A 92 -9.05 8.51 -20.17
N SER A 93 -7.95 7.76 -20.16
CA SER A 93 -7.80 6.59 -19.28
C SER A 93 -7.73 6.99 -17.80
N VAL A 94 -8.03 6.04 -16.92
CA VAL A 94 -7.86 6.18 -15.47
C VAL A 94 -6.65 5.36 -15.04
N LEU A 95 -5.74 5.98 -14.28
CA LEU A 95 -4.67 5.28 -13.60
C LEU A 95 -5.19 4.80 -12.24
N LEU A 96 -5.14 3.49 -12.01
CA LEU A 96 -5.51 2.88 -10.74
C LEU A 96 -4.26 2.32 -10.06
N GLU A 97 -3.93 2.88 -8.90
CA GLU A 97 -2.84 2.40 -8.05
C GLU A 97 -3.44 1.54 -6.92
N LEU A 98 -3.04 0.27 -6.88
CA LEU A 98 -3.54 -0.68 -5.89
C LEU A 98 -2.57 -0.78 -4.71
N GLY A 99 -2.87 -0.04 -3.65
CA GLY A 99 -2.02 0.07 -2.47
C GLY A 99 -1.06 1.24 -2.59
N SER A 100 -1.62 2.47 -2.61
CA SER A 100 -0.85 3.71 -2.61
C SER A 100 -0.20 3.91 -1.24
N GLY A 101 1.01 3.37 -1.09
CA GLY A 101 1.88 3.41 0.08
C GLY A 101 3.26 2.99 -0.33
#